data_AF-A0AAT9GPD5-F1
#
_entry.id   AF-A0AAT9GPD5-F1
#
_cell.length_a   1.000
_cell.length_b   1.000
_cell.length_c   1.000
_cell.angle_alpha   90.00
_cell.angle_beta   90.00
_cell.angle_gamma   90.00
#
_symmetry.space_group_name_H-M   'P 1'
#
loop_
_entity.id
_entity.type
_entity.pdbx_description
1 polymer ?
#
loop_
_entity_poly.entity_id
_entity_poly.type
_entity_poly.pdbx_seq_one_letter_code
_entity_poly.pdbx_strand_id
1 'polypeptide(L)'
;MYLHEVMIMSEYFLNYKGDKIFVILLGYSSNKYYLYYPKGDTLVILDDKGNIEMKEILEVIGEAPSGFKVADLIEPWEKVKNRVVTWKILDKEIESDNVYVVINDPKNYKIIENSSAPDRLKYYIFKDQDPWEFKDWCCVLIVSTKDIDNLPMSFKKIYF
;
A
#
# COMPACT_ATOMS: atom_id res chain seq x y z
N MET A 1 1.45 -20.25 -25.10
CA MET A 1 2.64 -19.38 -25.27
C MET A 1 2.58 -18.37 -24.16
N TYR A 2 3.34 -18.59 -23.10
CA TYR A 2 3.27 -17.81 -21.86
C TYR A 2 3.92 -16.44 -22.08
N LEU A 3 3.10 -15.40 -22.13
CA LEU A 3 3.58 -14.04 -21.89
C LEU A 3 3.66 -13.89 -20.37
N HIS A 4 4.83 -14.20 -19.82
CA HIS A 4 5.30 -13.51 -18.63
C HIS A 4 5.51 -12.05 -19.06
N GLU A 5 4.43 -11.27 -19.06
CA GLU A 5 4.54 -9.82 -19.05
C GLU A 5 5.26 -9.47 -17.75
N VAL A 6 6.46 -8.92 -17.93
CA VAL A 6 7.09 -8.07 -16.95
C VAL A 6 6.07 -6.97 -16.65
N MET A 7 5.22 -7.17 -15.64
CA MET A 7 4.31 -6.14 -15.13
C MET A 7 5.17 -4.91 -14.85
N ILE A 8 5.00 -3.88 -15.66
CA ILE A 8 5.89 -2.73 -15.66
C ILE A 8 5.61 -1.97 -14.37
N MET A 9 6.61 -1.86 -13.48
CA MET A 9 6.50 -1.13 -12.20
C MET A 9 5.93 0.30 -12.33
N SER A 10 5.85 0.87 -13.54
CA SER A 10 5.20 2.16 -13.83
C SER A 10 3.69 2.20 -13.59
N GLU A 11 3.00 1.05 -13.53
CA GLU A 11 1.53 1.02 -13.33
C GLU A 11 1.10 1.35 -11.89
N TYR A 12 2.06 1.31 -10.95
CA TYR A 12 1.82 1.55 -9.53
C TYR A 12 2.17 2.97 -9.09
N PHE A 13 2.58 3.87 -10.00
CA PHE A 13 3.01 5.20 -9.61
C PHE A 13 2.34 6.29 -10.43
N LEU A 14 1.95 7.36 -9.74
CA LEU A 14 1.33 8.54 -10.32
C LEU A 14 2.11 9.78 -9.88
N ASN A 15 2.24 10.77 -10.77
CA ASN A 15 2.74 12.08 -10.40
C ASN A 15 1.56 12.97 -9.98
N TYR A 16 1.61 13.51 -8.77
CA TYR A 16 0.57 14.41 -8.27
C TYR A 16 1.20 15.54 -7.46
N LYS A 17 0.91 16.79 -7.84
CA LYS A 17 1.42 18.02 -7.19
C LYS A 17 2.94 18.05 -7.00
N GLY A 18 3.69 17.46 -7.94
CA GLY A 18 5.16 17.40 -7.91
C GLY A 18 5.74 16.20 -7.15
N ASP A 19 4.90 15.39 -6.49
CA ASP A 19 5.31 14.17 -5.80
C ASP A 19 5.00 12.94 -6.66
N LYS A 20 5.86 11.92 -6.55
CA LYS A 20 5.60 10.58 -7.11
C LYS A 20 4.96 9.72 -6.02
N ILE A 21 3.76 9.23 -6.24
CA ILE A 21 2.97 8.49 -5.24
C ILE A 21 2.68 7.06 -5.67
N PHE A 22 2.77 6.12 -4.73
CA PHE A 22 2.39 4.72 -4.94
C PHE A 22 0.87 4.56 -4.92
N VAL A 23 0.28 3.97 -5.95
CA VAL A 23 -1.15 3.77 -6.10
C VAL A 23 -1.47 2.32 -6.51
N ILE A 24 -2.65 1.84 -6.10
CA ILE A 24 -3.13 0.49 -6.39
C ILE A 24 -4.39 0.58 -7.25
N LEU A 25 -4.41 -0.06 -8.42
CA LEU A 25 -5.61 -0.15 -9.23
C LEU A 25 -6.72 -0.92 -8.50
N LEU A 26 -7.86 -0.25 -8.33
CA LEU A 26 -9.09 -0.84 -7.80
C LEU A 26 -10.00 -1.31 -8.93
N GLY A 27 -10.02 -0.57 -10.04
CA GLY A 27 -10.80 -0.93 -11.21
C GLY A 27 -10.93 0.22 -12.20
N TYR A 28 -11.74 0.00 -13.22
CA TYR A 28 -11.99 0.94 -14.29
C TYR A 28 -13.48 0.92 -14.64
N SER A 29 -14.04 2.10 -14.92
CA SER A 29 -15.41 2.23 -15.42
C SER A 29 -15.53 3.44 -16.32
N SER A 30 -16.25 3.27 -17.44
CA SER A 30 -16.43 4.30 -18.47
C SER A 30 -15.08 4.81 -18.98
N ASN A 31 -14.65 6.02 -18.57
CA ASN A 31 -13.36 6.62 -18.96
C ASN A 31 -12.52 6.99 -17.73
N LYS A 32 -12.74 6.32 -16.60
CA LYS A 32 -12.08 6.64 -15.33
C LYS A 32 -11.41 5.40 -14.74
N TYR A 33 -10.16 5.57 -14.33
CA TYR A 33 -9.44 4.64 -13.48
C TYR A 33 -9.64 5.02 -12.01
N TYR A 34 -9.93 4.01 -11.21
CA TYR A 34 -10.09 4.15 -9.77
C TYR A 34 -8.88 3.49 -9.12
N LEU A 35 -8.09 4.31 -8.45
CA LEU A 35 -6.83 3.98 -7.84
C LEU A 35 -6.94 4.24 -6.33
N TYR A 36 -6.23 3.49 -5.52
CA TYR A 36 -6.12 3.73 -4.09
C TYR A 36 -4.72 4.23 -3.76
N TYR A 37 -4.61 5.33 -3.01
CA TYR A 37 -3.35 5.84 -2.49
C TYR A 37 -3.21 5.40 -1.02
N PRO A 38 -2.44 4.34 -0.71
CA PRO A 38 -2.43 3.75 0.63
C PRO A 38 -1.87 4.66 1.71
N LYS A 39 -0.81 5.40 1.43
CA LYS A 39 -0.19 6.32 2.42
C LYS A 39 -1.21 7.33 2.94
N GLY A 40 -1.96 7.93 2.02
CA GLY A 40 -3.01 8.90 2.34
C GLY A 40 -4.35 8.29 2.70
N ASP A 41 -4.56 6.99 2.51
CA ASP A 41 -5.87 6.33 2.64
C ASP A 41 -6.98 7.06 1.86
N THR A 42 -6.73 7.31 0.57
CA THR A 42 -7.64 8.08 -0.29
C THR A 42 -7.93 7.37 -1.60
N LEU A 43 -9.10 7.66 -2.18
CA LEU A 43 -9.44 7.26 -3.53
C LEU A 43 -8.88 8.30 -4.51
N VAL A 44 -8.18 7.82 -5.53
CA VAL A 44 -7.65 8.60 -6.64
C VAL A 44 -8.45 8.24 -7.89
N ILE A 45 -9.05 9.24 -8.53
CA ILE A 45 -9.81 9.09 -9.76
C ILE A 45 -9.00 9.76 -10.87
N LEU A 46 -8.59 8.97 -11.86
CA LEU A 46 -7.84 9.42 -13.03
C LEU A 46 -8.72 9.30 -14.26
N ASP A 47 -8.94 10.40 -14.98
CA ASP A 47 -9.66 10.36 -16.25
C ASP A 47 -8.73 10.10 -17.46
N ASP A 48 -9.33 9.85 -18.62
CA ASP A 48 -8.64 9.61 -19.90
C ASP A 48 -7.84 10.82 -20.42
N LYS A 49 -8.01 12.00 -19.83
CA LYS A 49 -7.26 13.23 -20.14
C LYS A 49 -6.09 13.45 -19.19
N GLY A 50 -5.90 12.58 -18.20
CA GLY A 50 -4.84 12.69 -17.21
C GLY A 50 -5.17 13.60 -16.02
N ASN A 51 -6.43 14.04 -15.86
CA ASN A 51 -6.83 14.81 -14.68
C ASN A 51 -6.96 13.88 -13.48
N ILE A 52 -6.44 14.34 -12.35
CA ILE A 52 -6.43 13.59 -11.10
C ILE A 52 -7.34 14.29 -10.10
N GLU A 53 -8.31 13.54 -9.57
CA GLU A 53 -9.17 13.93 -8.48
C GLU A 53 -8.92 13.01 -7.28
N MET A 54 -8.72 13.59 -6.10
CA MET A 54 -8.60 12.83 -4.85
C MET A 54 -9.86 12.99 -4.00
N LYS A 55 -10.33 11.88 -3.43
CA LYS A 55 -11.49 11.81 -2.57
C LYS A 55 -11.18 11.11 -1.26
N GLU A 56 -11.82 11.56 -0.19
CA GLU A 56 -11.85 10.84 1.08
C GLU A 56 -12.79 9.64 0.95
N ILE A 57 -12.36 8.48 1.46
CA ILE A 57 -13.19 7.28 1.52
C ILE A 57 -13.96 7.33 2.84
N LEU A 58 -15.29 7.45 2.77
CA LEU A 58 -16.14 7.45 3.97
C LEU A 58 -16.58 6.04 4.34
N GLU A 59 -16.87 5.21 3.33
CA GLU A 59 -17.40 3.86 3.51
C GLU A 59 -17.15 3.03 2.25
N VAL A 60 -16.92 1.73 2.44
CA VAL A 60 -16.85 0.74 1.36
C VAL A 60 -18.13 -0.10 1.38
N ILE A 61 -18.84 -0.14 0.25
CA ILE A 61 -20.11 -0.85 0.11
C ILE A 61 -19.87 -2.09 -0.76
N GLY A 62 -20.04 -3.28 -0.20
CA GLY A 62 -19.72 -4.55 -0.88
C GLY A 62 -18.21 -4.74 -1.06
N GLU A 63 -17.80 -5.44 -2.13
CA GLU A 63 -16.38 -5.60 -2.50
C GLU A 63 -15.95 -4.49 -3.47
N ALA A 64 -14.88 -3.76 -3.14
CA ALA A 64 -14.30 -2.77 -4.05
C ALA A 64 -13.92 -3.43 -5.40
N PRO A 65 -14.27 -2.82 -6.56
CA PRO A 65 -14.71 -1.43 -6.73
C PRO A 65 -16.24 -1.20 -6.76
N SER A 66 -17.05 -2.17 -6.31
CA SER A 66 -18.51 -2.18 -6.52
C SER A 66 -19.27 -1.05 -5.81
N GLY A 67 -18.69 -0.42 -4.79
CA GLY A 67 -19.27 0.77 -4.17
C GLY A 67 -18.32 1.46 -3.18
N PHE A 68 -18.07 2.74 -3.40
CA PHE A 68 -17.43 3.62 -2.43
C PHE A 68 -18.35 4.80 -2.15
N LYS A 69 -18.57 5.09 -0.87
CA LYS A 69 -19.12 6.38 -0.46
C LYS A 69 -17.93 7.31 -0.24
N VAL A 70 -17.91 8.41 -0.97
CA VAL A 70 -16.77 9.33 -0.98
C VAL A 70 -17.19 10.77 -0.75
N ALA A 71 -16.25 11.57 -0.27
CA ALA A 71 -16.40 13.02 -0.13
C ALA A 71 -15.18 13.75 -0.70
N ASP A 72 -15.30 15.06 -0.88
CA ASP A 72 -14.16 15.89 -1.25
C ASP A 72 -13.06 15.80 -0.18
N LEU A 73 -11.82 15.70 -0.65
CA LEU A 73 -10.66 15.73 0.22
C LEU A 73 -10.46 17.15 0.77
N ILE A 74 -10.84 17.36 2.03
CA ILE A 74 -10.75 18.66 2.70
C ILE A 74 -9.32 18.95 3.15
N GLU A 75 -8.56 17.91 3.49
CA GLU A 75 -7.22 18.07 4.05
C GLU A 75 -6.19 18.56 3.01
N PRO A 76 -5.25 19.44 3.40
CA PRO A 76 -4.17 19.85 2.53
C PRO A 76 -3.28 18.67 2.11
N TRP A 77 -2.75 18.72 0.89
CA TRP A 77 -1.92 17.67 0.31
C TRP A 77 -0.73 17.27 1.21
N GLU A 78 -0.04 18.25 1.80
CA GLU A 78 1.08 18.00 2.70
C GLU A 78 0.69 17.18 3.94
N LYS A 79 -0.55 17.30 4.42
CA LYS A 79 -1.04 16.49 5.53
C LYS A 79 -1.36 15.07 5.06
N VAL A 80 -2.02 14.94 3.91
CA VAL A 80 -2.45 13.66 3.32
C VAL A 80 -1.25 12.77 3.00
N LYS A 81 -0.22 13.33 2.35
CA LYS A 81 0.97 12.55 1.96
C LYS A 81 1.84 12.10 3.13
N ASN A 82 1.63 12.69 4.32
CA ASN A 82 2.36 12.38 5.54
C ASN A 82 1.51 11.65 6.61
N ARG A 83 0.29 11.19 6.27
CA ARG A 83 -0.54 10.41 7.20
C ARG A 83 0.22 9.18 7.73
N VAL A 84 0.07 8.90 9.02
CA VAL A 84 0.75 7.78 9.69
C VAL A 84 0.10 6.47 9.31
N VAL A 85 0.92 5.46 9.01
CA VAL A 85 0.50 4.07 8.78
C VAL A 85 0.81 3.28 10.04
N THR A 86 -0.21 2.64 10.62
CA THR A 86 -0.07 1.81 11.81
C THR A 86 -0.40 0.38 11.45
N TRP A 87 0.60 -0.50 11.55
CA TRP A 87 0.46 -1.94 11.42
C TRP A 87 0.08 -2.56 12.75
N LYS A 88 -0.93 -3.43 12.74
CA LYS A 88 -1.20 -4.36 13.84
C LYS A 88 -0.60 -5.68 13.44
N ILE A 89 0.45 -6.13 14.16
CA ILE A 89 1.13 -7.40 13.91
C ILE A 89 1.11 -8.16 15.22
N LEU A 90 0.30 -9.22 15.27
CA LEU A 90 -0.06 -9.88 16.53
C LEU A 90 -0.62 -8.83 17.51
N ASP A 91 -0.17 -8.82 18.76
CA ASP A 91 -0.64 -7.89 19.80
C ASP A 91 0.20 -6.58 19.85
N LYS A 92 0.87 -6.21 18.77
CA LYS A 92 1.73 -5.02 18.70
C LYS A 92 1.28 -4.04 17.62
N GLU A 93 1.34 -2.75 17.94
CA GLU A 93 1.15 -1.66 17.00
C GLU A 93 2.50 -1.08 16.57
N ILE A 94 2.69 -0.91 15.27
CA ILE A 94 3.94 -0.48 14.67
C ILE A 94 3.66 0.62 13.66
N GLU A 95 4.08 1.83 13.99
CA GLU A 95 4.05 2.96 13.06
C GLU A 95 5.21 2.86 12.06
N SER A 96 4.89 2.66 10.79
CA SER A 96 5.81 2.70 9.66
C SER A 96 5.06 2.53 8.34
N ASP A 97 5.59 3.11 7.26
CA ASP A 97 5.02 2.93 5.92
C ASP A 97 5.09 1.45 5.52
N ASN A 98 6.24 0.82 5.78
CA ASN A 98 6.49 -0.59 5.49
C ASN A 98 7.15 -1.29 6.68
N VAL A 99 6.95 -2.60 6.80
CA VAL A 99 7.50 -3.39 7.90
C VAL A 99 8.27 -4.59 7.38
N TYR A 100 9.46 -4.83 7.93
CA TYR A 100 10.25 -6.03 7.65
C TYR A 100 10.31 -6.89 8.90
N VAL A 101 9.65 -8.05 8.87
CA VAL A 101 9.53 -8.97 9.99
C VAL A 101 10.52 -10.11 9.82
N VAL A 102 11.51 -10.19 10.71
CA VAL A 102 12.43 -11.32 10.78
C VAL A 102 11.82 -12.42 11.64
N ILE A 103 11.71 -13.62 11.08
CA ILE A 103 11.21 -14.82 11.77
C ILE A 103 12.26 -15.92 11.82
N ASN A 104 12.28 -16.66 12.93
CA ASN A 104 13.22 -17.78 13.13
C ASN A 104 12.67 -19.15 12.68
N ASP A 105 11.35 -19.30 12.54
CA ASP A 105 10.69 -20.53 12.09
C ASP A 105 9.74 -20.21 10.92
N PRO A 106 9.91 -20.83 9.73
CA PRO A 106 8.98 -20.69 8.60
C PRO A 106 7.50 -20.93 8.93
N LYS A 107 7.18 -21.70 9.98
CA LYS A 107 5.78 -21.85 10.42
C LYS A 107 5.14 -20.52 10.82
N ASN A 108 5.93 -19.55 11.26
CA ASN A 108 5.46 -18.22 11.66
C ASN A 108 4.98 -17.38 10.47
N TYR A 109 5.29 -17.74 9.22
CA TYR A 109 4.76 -17.02 8.04
C TYR A 109 3.24 -16.89 8.09
N LYS A 110 2.53 -18.00 8.30
CA LYS A 110 1.06 -18.01 8.31
C LYS A 110 0.49 -17.26 9.51
N ILE A 111 1.19 -17.32 10.65
CA ILE A 111 0.76 -16.63 11.86
C ILE A 111 0.80 -15.13 11.60
N ILE A 112 1.94 -14.61 11.16
CA ILE A 112 2.11 -13.19 10.85
C ILE A 112 1.16 -12.76 9.74
N GLU A 113 1.07 -13.50 8.64
CA GLU A 113 0.19 -13.18 7.51
C GLU A 113 -1.29 -13.07 7.92
N ASN A 114 -1.77 -13.94 8.80
CA ASN A 114 -3.17 -13.94 9.24
C ASN A 114 -3.47 -12.91 10.33
N SER A 115 -2.47 -12.54 11.14
CA SER A 115 -2.65 -11.58 12.23
C SER A 115 -2.29 -10.14 11.84
N SER A 116 -1.71 -9.93 10.65
CA SER A 116 -1.16 -8.63 10.28
C SER A 116 -2.08 -7.87 9.35
N ALA A 117 -2.49 -6.70 9.80
CA ALA A 117 -3.19 -5.74 8.96
C ALA A 117 -2.85 -4.31 9.42
N PRO A 118 -2.53 -3.40 8.49
CA PRO A 118 -2.54 -1.99 8.78
C PRO A 118 -3.98 -1.46 8.78
N ASP A 119 -4.19 -0.28 9.36
CA ASP A 119 -5.44 0.47 9.23
C ASP A 119 -5.55 1.09 7.83
N ARG A 120 -5.68 0.24 6.80
CA ARG A 120 -5.71 0.61 5.38
C ARG A 120 -6.59 -0.32 4.58
N LEU A 121 -7.23 0.22 3.54
CA LEU A 121 -8.12 -0.53 2.66
C LEU A 121 -7.41 -1.66 1.90
N LYS A 122 -6.20 -1.40 1.38
CA LYS A 122 -5.38 -2.38 0.68
C LYS A 122 -3.93 -2.27 1.13
N TYR A 123 -3.28 -3.42 1.23
CA TYR A 123 -1.89 -3.57 1.64
C TYR A 123 -1.33 -4.86 1.05
N TYR A 124 -0.01 -5.03 1.11
CA TYR A 124 0.65 -6.24 0.61
C TYR A 124 1.44 -6.92 1.71
N ILE A 125 1.37 -8.25 1.74
CA ILE A 125 2.20 -9.10 2.57
C ILE A 125 3.01 -10.01 1.65
N PHE A 126 4.33 -9.98 1.76
CA PHE A 126 5.23 -10.78 0.96
C PHE A 126 6.13 -11.68 1.83
N LYS A 127 6.67 -12.74 1.22
CA LYS A 127 7.56 -13.71 1.87
C LYS A 127 8.94 -13.66 1.21
N ASP A 128 9.98 -13.43 2.02
CA ASP A 128 11.40 -13.43 1.66
C ASP A 128 11.78 -12.56 0.45
N GLN A 129 10.98 -11.53 0.14
CA GLN A 129 11.26 -10.60 -0.94
C GLN A 129 12.34 -9.59 -0.54
N ASP A 130 13.02 -9.03 -1.53
CA ASP A 130 14.00 -7.96 -1.31
C ASP A 130 13.26 -6.64 -0.98
N PRO A 131 13.44 -6.05 0.21
CA PRO A 131 12.79 -4.79 0.58
C PRO A 131 13.18 -3.62 -0.32
N TRP A 132 14.32 -3.67 -1.02
CA TRP A 132 14.76 -2.60 -1.92
C TRP A 132 13.86 -2.45 -3.15
N GLU A 133 13.19 -3.52 -3.58
CA GLU A 133 12.22 -3.50 -4.69
C GLU A 133 10.95 -2.71 -4.31
N PHE A 134 10.64 -2.62 -3.02
CA PHE A 134 9.42 -2.02 -2.47
C PHE A 134 9.69 -0.72 -1.70
N LYS A 135 10.91 -0.17 -1.79
CA LYS A 135 11.33 1.00 -0.99
C LYS A 135 10.45 2.24 -1.20
N ASP A 136 9.88 2.40 -2.39
CA ASP A 136 9.03 3.54 -2.77
C ASP A 136 7.53 3.21 -2.64
N TRP A 137 7.19 1.99 -2.21
CA TRP A 137 5.81 1.57 -1.94
C TRP A 137 5.41 1.96 -0.53
N CYS A 138 4.11 1.88 -0.24
CA CYS A 138 3.57 2.07 1.10
C CYS A 138 2.62 0.92 1.43
N CYS A 139 2.50 0.59 2.71
CA CYS A 139 1.66 -0.47 3.23
C CYS A 139 2.10 -1.85 2.71
N VAL A 140 3.43 -2.07 2.74
CA VAL A 140 4.05 -3.37 2.49
C VAL A 140 4.61 -3.96 3.78
N LEU A 141 4.30 -5.23 4.03
CA LEU A 141 4.93 -6.04 5.07
C LEU A 141 5.66 -7.20 4.41
N ILE A 142 6.96 -7.33 4.68
CA ILE A 142 7.77 -8.47 4.24
C ILE A 142 8.08 -9.32 5.45
N VAL A 143 7.57 -10.55 5.46
CA VAL A 143 8.00 -11.56 6.43
C VAL A 143 9.18 -12.29 5.83
N SER A 144 10.27 -12.46 6.58
CA SER A 144 11.50 -13.02 6.06
C SER A 144 12.22 -13.88 7.09
N THR A 145 12.80 -14.98 6.63
CA THR A 145 13.75 -15.79 7.41
C THR A 145 15.17 -15.20 7.37
N LYS A 146 15.40 -14.21 6.51
CA LYS A 146 16.70 -13.56 6.36
C LYS A 146 16.78 -12.32 7.23
N ASP A 147 17.82 -12.25 8.04
CA ASP A 147 18.13 -11.06 8.80
C ASP A 147 18.99 -10.09 7.95
N ILE A 148 18.45 -8.91 7.63
CA ILE A 148 19.11 -7.89 6.80
C ILE A 148 19.33 -6.64 7.65
N ASP A 149 20.57 -6.18 7.78
CA ASP A 149 20.90 -5.02 8.61
C ASP A 149 20.54 -3.68 7.97
N ASN A 150 20.77 -3.56 6.66
CA ASN A 150 20.58 -2.31 5.92
C ASN A 150 19.28 -2.35 5.12
N LEU A 151 18.19 -1.93 5.76
CA LEU A 151 16.89 -1.76 5.12
C LEU A 151 16.73 -0.37 4.51
N PRO A 152 15.91 -0.22 3.45
CA PRO A 152 15.46 1.09 2.99
C PRO A 152 14.72 1.85 4.11
N MET A 153 14.84 3.18 4.12
CA MET A 153 14.32 4.04 5.20
C MET A 153 12.79 3.92 5.43
N SER A 154 12.04 3.52 4.41
CA SER A 154 10.58 3.31 4.52
C SER A 154 10.21 2.05 5.30
N PHE A 155 11.16 1.14 5.54
CA PHE A 155 10.95 -0.10 6.26
C PHE A 155 11.42 -0.01 7.71
N LYS A 156 10.55 -0.40 8.64
CA LYS A 156 10.89 -0.67 10.03
C LYS A 156 11.13 -2.16 10.24
N LYS A 157 12.33 -2.51 10.71
CA LYS A 157 12.71 -3.89 11.07
C LYS A 157 12.13 -4.27 12.42
N ILE A 158 11.58 -5.49 12.53
CA ILE A 158 11.15 -6.08 13.79
C ILE A 158 11.48 -7.58 13.82
N TYR A 159 11.48 -8.17 15.01
CA TYR A 159 11.79 -9.57 15.24
C TYR A 159 10.60 -10.29 15.88
N PHE A 160 10.33 -11.52 15.43
CA PHE A 160 9.30 -12.41 15.97
C PHE A 160 9.76 -13.88 16.04
#